data_AF-A0A2A2Q406-F1
#
_entry.id   AF-A0A2A2Q406-F1
#
_cell.length_a   1.000
_cell.length_b   1.000
_cell.length_c   1.000
_cell.angle_alpha   90.00
_cell.angle_beta   90.00
_cell.angle_gamma   90.00
#
_symmetry.space_group_name_H-M   'P 1'
#
loop_
_entity.id
_entity.type
_entity.pdbx_description
1 polymer ?
#
loop_
_entity_poly.entity_id
_entity_poly.type
_entity_poly.pdbx_seq_one_letter_code
_entity_poly.pdbx_strand_id
1 'polypeptide(L)' 'MATVAEIQAAIEKLTPEERRALLAWLDERQVLHASSESLFQLYDEEEAACRSRVAEKSG' A
#
# COMPACT_ATOMS: atom_id res chain seq x y z
N MET A 1 7.45 22.91 9.54
CA MET A 1 8.10 21.59 9.45
C MET A 1 8.34 20.99 10.84
N ALA A 2 7.33 20.98 11.73
CA ALA A 2 7.49 20.48 13.11
C ALA A 2 7.23 18.96 13.24
N THR A 3 6.38 18.41 12.37
CA THR A 3 5.85 17.04 12.51
C THR A 3 6.88 15.93 12.28
N VAL A 4 7.79 16.10 11.31
CA VAL A 4 8.81 15.07 11.00
C VAL A 4 9.84 14.96 12.13
N ALA A 5 10.28 16.10 12.67
CA ALA A 5 11.24 16.15 13.77
C ALA A 5 10.68 15.53 15.07
N GLU A 6 9.39 15.76 15.35
CA GLU A 6 8.69 15.16 16.49
C GLU A 6 8.57 13.63 16.34
N ILE A 7 8.27 13.14 15.14
CA ILE A 7 8.21 11.70 14.84
C ILE A 7 9.59 11.05 15.01
N GLN A 8 10.65 11.68 14.50
CA GLN A 8 12.02 11.19 14.67
C GLN A 8 12.39 11.11 16.15
N ALA A 9 12.13 12.17 16.92
CA ALA A 9 12.40 12.19 18.36
C ALA A 9 11.57 11.15 19.14
N ALA A 10 10.35 10.83 18.70
CA ALA A 10 9.54 9.77 19.30
C ALA A 10 10.11 8.38 18.98
N ILE A 11 10.54 8.14 17.74
CA ILE A 11 11.16 6.88 17.32
C ILE A 11 12.47 6.64 18.06
N GLU A 12 13.28 7.68 18.29
CA GLU A 12 14.53 7.59 19.05
C GLU A 12 14.34 7.16 20.50
N LYS A 13 13.18 7.49 21.10
CA LYS A 13 12.84 7.14 22.49
C LYS A 13 12.29 5.72 22.66
N LEU A 14 11.99 5.02 21.57
CA LEU A 14 11.49 3.65 21.63
C LEU A 14 12.55 2.70 22.21
N THR A 15 12.10 1.79 23.06
CA THR A 15 12.91 0.67 23.50
C THR A 15 13.26 -0.24 22.32
N PRO A 16 14.31 -1.09 22.43
CA PRO A 16 14.65 -2.04 21.37
C PRO A 16 13.49 -2.97 20.99
N GLU A 17 12.64 -3.34 21.93
CA GLU A 17 11.48 -4.20 21.68
C GLU A 17 10.38 -3.48 20.89
N GLU A 18 10.03 -2.26 21.30
CA GLU A 18 9.04 -1.45 20.59
C GLU A 18 9.52 -1.11 19.17
N ARG A 19 10.83 -0.87 19.00
CA ARG A 19 11.43 -0.66 17.68
C ARG A 19 11.31 -1.90 16.79
N ARG A 20 11.53 -3.10 17.34
CA ARG A 20 11.33 -4.37 16.60
C ARG A 20 9.86 -4.54 16.19
N ALA A 21 8.93 -4.30 17.11
CA ALA A 21 7.50 -4.40 16.83
C ALA A 21 7.06 -3.38 15.75
N LEU A 22 7.57 -2.15 15.81
CA LEU A 22 7.29 -1.13 14.81
C LEU A 22 7.80 -1.53 13.42
N LEU A 23 9.00 -2.12 13.34
CA LEU A 23 9.55 -2.60 12.07
C LEU A 23 8.73 -3.76 11.50
N ALA A 24 8.36 -4.75 12.33
CA ALA A 24 7.53 -5.86 11.89
C ALA A 24 6.17 -5.38 11.36
N TRP A 25 5.53 -4.44 12.06
CA TRP A 25 4.29 -3.82 11.59
C TRP A 25 4.47 -3.06 10.26
N LEU A 26 5.60 -2.36 10.07
CA LEU A 26 5.88 -1.63 8.85
C LEU A 26 6.01 -2.59 7.65
N ASP A 27 6.71 -3.70 7.84
CA ASP A 27 6.87 -4.74 6.80
C ASP A 27 5.52 -5.34 6.40
N GLU A 28 4.69 -5.71 7.39
CA GLU A 28 3.34 -6.24 7.13
C GLU A 28 2.48 -5.23 6.36
N ARG A 29 2.55 -3.94 6.75
CA ARG A 29 1.81 -2.87 6.09
C ARG A 29 2.26 -2.70 4.63
N GLN A 30 3.55 -2.80 4.35
CA GLN A 30 4.08 -2.70 2.99
C GLN A 30 3.58 -3.85 2.11
N VAL A 31 3.60 -5.07 2.64
CA VAL A 31 3.08 -6.25 1.93
C VAL A 31 1.58 -6.08 1.63
N LEU A 32 0.80 -5.61 2.60
CA LEU A 32 -0.63 -5.37 2.41
C LEU A 32 -0.89 -4.29 1.35
N HIS A 33 -0.12 -3.20 1.38
CA HIS A 33 -0.23 -2.13 0.39
C HIS A 33 0.03 -2.65 -1.02
N ALA A 34 1.16 -3.32 -1.24
CA ALA A 34 1.50 -3.90 -2.54
C ALA A 34 0.44 -4.91 -3.03
N SER A 35 -0.10 -5.73 -2.12
CA SER A 35 -1.17 -6.67 -2.43
C SER A 35 -2.45 -5.95 -2.86
N SER A 36 -2.80 -4.86 -2.18
CA SER A 36 -3.97 -4.05 -2.53
C SER A 36 -3.81 -3.36 -3.89
N GLU A 37 -2.65 -2.79 -4.18
CA GLU A 37 -2.34 -2.19 -5.49
C GLU A 37 -2.46 -3.22 -6.61
N SER A 38 -1.90 -4.42 -6.41
CA SER A 38 -2.02 -5.51 -7.39
C SER A 38 -3.48 -5.94 -7.61
N LEU A 39 -4.32 -5.94 -6.57
CA LEU A 39 -5.72 -6.30 -6.69
C LEU A 39 -6.51 -5.24 -7.47
N PHE A 40 -6.28 -3.96 -7.20
CA PHE A 40 -6.91 -2.87 -7.96
C PHE A 40 -6.48 -2.87 -9.43
N GLN A 41 -5.18 -3.08 -9.68
CA GLN A 41 -4.66 -3.20 -11.04
C GLN A 41 -5.35 -4.33 -11.83
N LEU A 42 -5.57 -5.48 -11.20
CA LEU A 42 -6.31 -6.59 -11.82
C LEU A 42 -7.75 -6.18 -12.19
N TYR A 43 -8.43 -5.43 -11.32
CA TYR A 43 -9.78 -4.95 -11.62
C TYR A 43 -9.82 -3.94 -12.76
N ASP A 44 -8.84 -3.04 -12.83
CA ASP A 44 -8.71 -2.08 -13.93
C ASP A 44 -8.49 -2.80 -15.27
N GLU A 45 -7.67 -3.86 -15.28
CA GLU A 45 -7.42 -4.70 -16.45
C GLU A 45 -8.67 -5.46 -16.92
N GLU A 46 -9.41 -6.07 -15.99
CA GLU A 46 -10.67 -6.77 -16.29
C GLU A 46 -11.74 -5.80 -16.81
N GLU A 47 -11.83 -4.60 -16.24
CA GLU A 47 -12.73 -3.57 -16.72
C GLU A 47 -12.38 -3.13 -18.15
N ALA A 48 -11.10 -2.88 -18.43
CA ALA A 48 -10.62 -2.53 -19.76
C ALA A 48 -10.94 -3.63 -20.78
N ALA A 49 -10.70 -4.90 -20.43
CA ALA A 49 -11.02 -6.05 -21.27
C ALA A 49 -12.53 -6.16 -21.55
N CYS A 50 -13.38 -5.97 -20.53
CA CYS A 50 -14.84 -5.94 -20.70
C CYS A 50 -15.28 -4.83 -21.65
N ARG A 51 -14.77 -3.60 -21.46
CA ARG A 51 -15.12 -2.46 -22.32
C ARG A 51 -14.70 -2.70 -23.78
N SER A 52 -13.52 -3.26 -24.02
CA SER A 52 -13.04 -3.61 -25.37
C SER A 52 -13.99 -4.60 -26.06
N ARG A 53 -14.39 -5.66 -25.36
CA ARG A 53 -15.30 -6.70 -25.89
C ARG A 53 -16.71 -6.17 -26.20
N VAL A 54 -17.19 -5.20 -25.44
CA VAL A 54 -18.48 -4.53 -25.71
C VAL A 54 -18.39 -3.65 -26.94
N ALA A 55 -17.29 -2.91 -27.11
CA ALA A 55 -17.06 -2.07 -28.30
C ALA A 55 -16.99 -2.91 -29.58
N GLU A 56 -16.30 -4.05 -29.56
CA GLU A 56 -16.21 -5.00 -30.69
C GLU A 56 -17.55 -5.61 -31.11
N LYS A 57 -18.48 -5.80 -30.17
CA LYS A 57 -19.81 -6.36 -30.47
C LYS A 57 -20.82 -5.33 -31.00
N SER A 58 -20.52 -4.05 -30.89
CA SER A 58 -21.45 -2.96 -31.22
C SER A 58 -21.14 -2.26 -32.55
N GLY A 59 -20.04 -2.64 -33.22
CA GLY A 59 -19.68 -2.23 -34.58
C GLY A 59 -20.01 -3.31 -35.60
#